data_AF-A0A1Y2W3M3-F1
#
_entry.id   AF-A0A1Y2W3M3-F1
#
_cell.length_a   1.000
_cell.length_b   1.000
_cell.length_c   1.000
_cell.angle_alpha   90.00
_cell.angle_beta   90.00
_cell.angle_gamma   90.00
#
_symmetry.space_group_name_H-M   'P 1'
#
loop_
_entity.id
_entity.type
_entity.pdbx_description
1 polymer ?
#
loop_
_entity_poly.entity_id
_entity_poly.type
_entity_poly.pdbx_seq_one_letter_code
_entity_poly.pdbx_strand_id
1 'polypeptide(L)'
;MSASDLESWLKESSSESAGWSKDDGSGETIGHESGRKIIEILKKNPNKDPEKYDEDDVDHMRKVVAYCKRHLAQESKAKTDPNSRSARSLKNWGHDPTKE
;
A
#
# COMPACT_ATOMS: atom_id res chain seq x y z
N MET A 1 -4.56 -7.72 1.49
CA MET A 1 -3.81 -7.91 2.76
C MET A 1 -4.67 -7.48 3.93
N SER A 2 -4.50 -8.09 5.13
CA SER A 2 -5.15 -7.59 6.35
C SER A 2 -4.37 -6.42 6.97
N ALA A 3 -4.97 -5.73 7.95
CA ALA A 3 -4.29 -4.64 8.67
C ALA A 3 -3.02 -5.15 9.39
N SER A 4 -3.09 -6.32 10.03
CA SER A 4 -1.96 -6.94 10.73
C SER A 4 -0.85 -7.40 9.79
N ASP A 5 -1.20 -7.92 8.60
CA ASP A 5 -0.21 -8.29 7.59
C ASP A 5 0.55 -7.06 7.10
N LEU A 6 -0.20 -5.98 6.80
CA LEU A 6 0.40 -4.74 6.30
C LEU A 6 1.22 -4.05 7.39
N GLU A 7 0.76 -4.03 8.63
CA GLU A 7 1.51 -3.48 9.77
C GLU A 7 2.81 -4.25 10.04
N SER A 8 2.83 -5.57 9.82
CA SER A 8 4.05 -6.36 9.93
C SER A 8 5.02 -6.05 8.79
N TRP A 9 4.49 -5.91 7.57
CA TRP A 9 5.27 -5.57 6.38
C TRP A 9 5.93 -4.19 6.46
N LEU A 10 5.20 -3.15 6.90
CA LEU A 10 5.73 -1.79 6.99
C LEU A 10 6.89 -1.62 7.98
N LYS A 11 7.09 -2.59 8.90
CA LYS A 11 8.22 -2.58 9.83
C LYS A 11 9.53 -3.09 9.21
N GLU A 12 9.47 -3.63 7.99
CA GLU A 12 10.65 -4.13 7.31
C GLU A 12 11.39 -3.00 6.59
N SER A 13 12.73 -3.00 6.63
CA SER A 13 13.56 -2.05 5.88
C SER A 13 13.34 -2.12 4.36
N SER A 14 12.89 -3.28 3.88
CA SER A 14 12.48 -3.53 2.50
C SER A 14 11.26 -2.69 2.10
N SER A 15 10.38 -2.38 3.05
CA SER A 15 9.18 -1.56 2.88
C SER A 15 9.52 -0.07 2.97
N GLU A 16 10.30 0.34 3.97
CA GLU A 16 10.67 1.74 4.22
C GLU A 16 11.31 2.41 2.99
N SER A 17 12.16 1.66 2.27
CA SER A 17 12.91 2.15 1.11
C SER A 17 12.21 1.91 -0.25
N ALA A 18 11.02 1.30 -0.27
CA ALA A 18 10.36 0.92 -1.51
C ALA A 18 9.44 2.02 -2.08
N GLY A 19 9.84 2.56 -3.23
CA GLY A 19 9.04 3.48 -4.04
C GLY A 19 9.70 4.84 -4.22
N TRP A 20 8.88 5.87 -4.40
CA TRP A 20 9.33 7.26 -4.48
C TRP A 20 9.37 7.89 -3.10
N SER A 21 10.50 8.52 -2.77
CA SER A 21 10.65 9.35 -1.58
C SER A 21 9.69 10.55 -1.62
N LYS A 22 9.27 10.98 -0.44
CA LYS A 22 8.53 12.23 -0.25
C LYS A 22 9.52 13.41 -0.27
N ASP A 23 9.06 14.53 -0.82
CA ASP A 23 9.82 15.78 -0.89
C ASP A 23 9.63 16.64 0.38
N ASP A 24 9.36 16.02 1.53
CA ASP A 24 9.09 16.69 2.81
C ASP A 24 10.25 16.56 3.82
N GLY A 25 11.37 15.97 3.40
CA GLY A 25 12.56 15.79 4.25
C GLY A 25 12.45 14.66 5.29
N SER A 26 11.33 13.92 5.33
CA SER A 26 11.14 12.80 6.28
C SER A 26 11.97 11.56 5.93
N GLY A 27 12.43 11.44 4.68
CA GLY A 27 13.08 10.23 4.16
C GLY A 27 12.11 9.07 3.89
N GLU A 28 10.83 9.25 4.17
CA GLU A 28 9.79 8.25 3.93
C GLU A 28 9.37 8.21 2.44
N THR A 29 8.93 7.04 1.98
CA THR A 29 8.30 6.90 0.65
C THR A 29 6.79 7.14 0.67
N ILE A 30 6.26 7.64 -0.45
CA ILE A 30 4.82 7.87 -0.64
C ILE A 30 4.01 6.57 -0.43
N GLY A 31 4.56 5.44 -0.88
CA GLY A 31 3.93 4.14 -0.69
C GLY A 31 3.87 3.73 0.78
N HIS A 32 4.95 3.94 1.53
CA HIS A 32 5.00 3.59 2.94
C HIS A 32 4.00 4.43 3.77
N GLU A 33 3.91 5.73 3.51
CA GLU A 33 2.89 6.60 4.10
C GLU A 33 1.47 6.11 3.75
N SER A 34 1.24 5.76 2.48
CA SER A 34 -0.03 5.22 2.03
C SER A 34 -0.41 3.93 2.76
N GLY A 35 0.58 3.07 3.01
CA GLY A 35 0.40 1.85 3.80
C GLY A 35 -0.11 2.12 5.21
N ARG A 36 0.44 3.14 5.89
CA ARG A 36 -0.04 3.54 7.23
C ARG A 36 -1.48 4.00 7.19
N LYS A 37 -1.85 4.83 6.20
CA LYS A 37 -3.24 5.28 6.01
C LYS A 37 -4.19 4.11 5.76
N ILE A 38 -3.77 3.10 4.97
CA ILE A 38 -4.58 1.89 4.77
C ILE A 38 -4.81 1.16 6.10
N ILE A 39 -3.79 1.02 6.94
CA ILE A 39 -3.91 0.41 8.26
C ILE A 39 -4.91 1.19 9.13
N GLU A 40 -4.84 2.52 9.12
CA GLU A 40 -5.78 3.39 9.86
C GLU A 40 -7.22 3.17 9.39
N ILE A 41 -7.47 3.18 8.08
CA ILE A 41 -8.79 2.93 7.49
C ILE A 41 -9.33 1.54 7.89
N LEU A 42 -8.49 0.51 7.80
CA LEU A 42 -8.86 -0.86 8.17
C LEU A 42 -9.14 -1.01 9.67
N LYS A 43 -8.39 -0.32 10.53
CA LYS A 43 -8.62 -0.31 11.99
C LYS A 43 -9.86 0.50 12.37
N LYS A 44 -10.13 1.61 11.67
CA LYS A 44 -11.31 2.47 11.85
C LYS A 44 -12.61 1.75 11.46
N ASN A 45 -12.58 0.99 10.36
CA ASN A 45 -13.76 0.31 9.83
C ASN A 45 -13.49 -1.17 9.49
N PRO A 46 -13.29 -2.03 10.50
CA PRO A 46 -12.89 -3.43 10.30
C PRO A 46 -13.94 -4.27 9.55
N ASN A 47 -15.22 -3.90 9.68
CA ASN A 47 -16.33 -4.59 9.00
C ASN A 47 -16.58 -4.05 7.59
N LYS A 48 -15.83 -3.03 7.15
CA LYS A 48 -15.93 -2.40 5.82
C LYS A 48 -17.32 -1.90 5.49
N ASP A 49 -17.99 -1.34 6.50
CA ASP A 49 -19.30 -0.73 6.36
C ASP A 49 -19.20 0.55 5.51
N PRO A 50 -19.79 0.62 4.31
CA PRO A 50 -19.62 1.76 3.41
C PRO A 50 -20.01 3.11 4.03
N GLU A 51 -20.96 3.12 4.96
CA GLU A 51 -21.47 4.35 5.59
C GLU A 51 -20.50 4.94 6.64
N LYS A 52 -19.46 4.19 7.03
CA LYS A 52 -18.48 4.60 8.05
C LYS A 52 -17.19 5.20 7.47
N TYR A 53 -17.09 5.27 6.15
CA TYR A 53 -15.98 5.94 5.49
C TYR A 53 -16.30 7.42 5.32
N ASP A 54 -15.33 8.28 5.63
CA ASP A 54 -15.40 9.68 5.25
C ASP A 54 -14.81 9.91 3.85
N GLU A 55 -14.90 11.15 3.37
CA GLU A 55 -14.42 11.51 2.03
C GLU A 55 -12.92 11.27 1.87
N ASP A 56 -12.12 11.53 2.92
CA ASP A 56 -10.68 11.33 2.91
C ASP A 56 -10.32 9.83 2.81
N ASP A 57 -11.03 8.96 3.53
CA ASP A 57 -10.89 7.51 3.42
C ASP A 57 -11.17 7.06 1.98
N VAL A 58 -12.27 7.53 1.41
CA VAL A 58 -12.72 7.13 0.06
C VAL A 58 -11.73 7.61 -1.00
N ASP A 59 -11.24 8.84 -0.90
CA ASP A 59 -10.28 9.39 -1.85
C ASP A 59 -8.92 8.69 -1.76
N HIS A 60 -8.48 8.35 -0.55
CA HIS A 60 -7.28 7.53 -0.40
C HIS A 60 -7.47 6.13 -0.99
N MET A 61 -8.61 5.47 -0.72
CA MET A 61 -8.91 4.16 -1.31
C MET A 61 -8.94 4.21 -2.85
N ARG A 62 -9.50 5.26 -3.46
CA ARG A 62 -9.46 5.47 -4.92
C ARG A 62 -8.03 5.59 -5.43
N LYS A 63 -7.19 6.35 -4.73
CA LYS A 63 -5.76 6.50 -5.05
C LYS A 63 -5.04 5.15 -5.01
N VAL A 64 -5.30 4.35 -3.97
CA VAL A 64 -4.74 3.00 -3.82
C VAL A 64 -5.13 2.11 -5.00
N VAL A 65 -6.43 2.04 -5.32
CA VAL A 65 -6.92 1.23 -6.45
C VAL A 65 -6.30 1.68 -7.78
N ALA A 66 -6.23 2.98 -8.03
CA ALA A 66 -5.63 3.52 -9.25
C ALA A 66 -4.13 3.18 -9.36
N TYR A 67 -3.40 3.31 -8.24
CA TYR A 67 -1.98 2.97 -8.18
C TYR A 67 -1.75 1.48 -8.49
N CYS A 68 -2.45 0.58 -7.79
CA CYS A 68 -2.30 -0.86 -7.96
C CYS A 68 -2.65 -1.29 -9.39
N LYS A 69 -3.76 -0.81 -9.94
CA LYS A 69 -4.16 -1.11 -11.33
C LYS A 69 -3.08 -0.70 -12.34
N ARG A 70 -2.55 0.52 -12.23
CA ARG A 70 -1.52 1.02 -13.15
C ARG A 70 -0.22 0.23 -13.01
N HIS A 71 0.24 -0.01 -11.79
CA HIS A 71 1.50 -0.72 -11.57
C HIS A 71 1.42 -2.19 -11.98
N LEU A 72 0.31 -2.88 -11.71
CA LEU A 72 0.11 -4.26 -12.16
C LEU A 72 0.08 -4.38 -13.68
N ALA A 73 -0.45 -3.38 -14.39
CA ALA A 73 -0.45 -3.37 -15.85
C ALA A 73 0.94 -3.08 -16.45
N GLN A 74 1.76 -2.28 -15.76
CA GLN A 74 3.09 -1.87 -16.22
C GLN A 74 4.20 -2.88 -15.88
N GLU A 75 4.08 -3.57 -14.74
CA GLU A 75 5.15 -4.39 -14.18
C GLU A 75 4.78 -5.88 -14.12
N SER A 76 4.93 -6.56 -15.27
CA SER A 76 4.72 -8.02 -15.37
C SER A 76 5.64 -8.84 -14.45
N LYS A 77 6.79 -8.27 -14.04
CA LYS A 77 7.76 -8.91 -13.15
C LYS A 77 7.32 -8.97 -11.69
N ALA A 78 6.35 -8.15 -11.26
CA ALA A 78 5.92 -8.12 -9.86
C ALA A 78 5.33 -9.45 -9.39
N LYS A 79 4.69 -10.21 -10.30
CA LYS A 79 4.15 -11.55 -10.01
C LYS A 79 5.22 -12.64 -10.01
N THR A 80 6.33 -12.44 -10.73
CA THR A 80 7.38 -13.46 -10.90
C THR A 80 8.55 -13.29 -9.94
N ASP A 81 8.78 -12.07 -9.44
CA ASP A 81 9.84 -11.76 -8.48
C ASP A 81 9.27 -10.99 -7.27
N PRO A 82 8.96 -11.70 -6.17
CA PRO A 82 8.51 -11.11 -4.90
C PRO A 82 9.47 -10.10 -4.28
N ASN A 83 10.77 -10.16 -4.64
CA ASN A 83 11.80 -9.27 -4.11
C ASN A 83 12.01 -8.03 -4.97
N SER A 84 11.33 -7.94 -6.12
CA SER A 84 11.42 -6.79 -7.01
C SER A 84 10.95 -5.51 -6.33
N ARG A 85 11.49 -4.37 -6.77
CA ARG A 85 11.06 -3.04 -6.30
C ARG A 85 9.54 -2.85 -6.46
N SER A 86 8.97 -3.36 -7.55
CA SER A 86 7.52 -3.27 -7.78
C SER A 86 6.70 -4.14 -6.85
N ALA A 87 7.13 -5.38 -6.57
CA ALA A 87 6.42 -6.23 -5.60
C ALA A 87 6.42 -5.59 -4.21
N ARG A 88 7.56 -5.06 -3.77
CA ARG A 88 7.69 -4.33 -2.49
C ARG A 88 6.83 -3.07 -2.47
N SER A 89 6.80 -2.32 -3.56
CA SER A 89 5.98 -1.12 -3.66
C SER A 89 4.49 -1.46 -3.60
N LEU A 90 4.01 -2.43 -4.39
CA LEU A 90 2.61 -2.89 -4.34
C LEU A 90 2.18 -3.31 -2.92
N LYS A 91 3.07 -3.99 -2.18
CA LYS A 91 2.80 -4.35 -0.77
C LYS A 91 2.65 -3.12 0.13
N ASN A 92 3.45 -2.07 -0.06
CA ASN A 92 3.23 -0.78 0.64
C ASN A 92 1.85 -0.19 0.35
N TRP A 93 1.28 -0.46 -0.83
CA TRP A 93 -0.07 -0.08 -1.23
C TRP A 93 -1.15 -1.11 -0.86
N GLY A 94 -0.83 -2.08 0.01
CA GLY A 94 -1.78 -3.08 0.53
C GLY A 94 -2.12 -4.22 -0.43
N HIS A 95 -1.40 -4.33 -1.56
CA HIS A 95 -1.58 -5.38 -2.55
C HIS A 95 -0.37 -6.32 -2.57
N ASP A 96 -0.56 -7.60 -2.27
CA ASP A 96 0.50 -8.60 -2.35
C ASP A 96 0.38 -9.36 -3.70
N PRO A 97 1.22 -9.04 -4.71
CA PRO A 97 1.10 -9.65 -6.04
C PRO A 97 1.45 -11.14 -6.08
N THR A 98 1.91 -11.72 -4.97
CA THR A 98 2.24 -13.15 -4.84
C THR A 98 1.09 -13.99 -4.30
N LYS A 99 0.06 -13.34 -3.76
CA LYS A 99 -1.11 -13.98 -3.12
C LYS A 99 -2.41 -13.77 -3.91
N GLU A 100 -2.36 -13.11 -5.06
CA GLU A 100 -3.49 -12.69 -5.90
C GLU A 100 -3.29 -13.13 -7.36
#